data_AF-A0AAD6ZIM4-F1
#
_entry.id   AF-A0AAD6ZIM4-F1
#
_cell.length_a   1.000
_cell.length_b   1.000
_cell.length_c   1.000
_cell.angle_alpha   90.00
_cell.angle_beta   90.00
_cell.angle_gamma   90.00
#
_symmetry.space_group_name_H-M   'P 1'
#
loop_
_entity.id
_entity.type
_entity.pdbx_description
1 polymer ?
#
loop_
_entity_poly.entity_id
_entity_poly.type
_entity_poly.pdbx_seq_one_letter_code
_entity_poly.pdbx_strand_id
1 'polypeptide(L)' 'LALDLRIPVFSHGQLYVAFFRATSDQRIQVLRPESNPSSETTNVAYPEVLLD' A
#
# COMPACT_ATOMS: atom_id res chain seq x y z
N LEU A 1 9.19 -8.42 -2.05
CA LEU A 1 8.49 -7.20 -2.48
C LEU A 1 8.53 -6.23 -1.31
N ALA A 2 9.08 -5.04 -1.50
CA ALA A 2 9.06 -4.00 -0.47
C ALA A 2 7.93 -3.02 -0.79
N LEU A 3 7.13 -2.69 0.22
CA LEU A 3 5.97 -1.81 0.10
C LEU A 3 6.14 -0.68 1.12
N ASP A 4 6.25 0.55 0.64
CA ASP A 4 6.40 1.71 1.50
C ASP A 4 5.03 2.36 1.71
N LEU A 5 4.45 2.18 2.90
CA LEU A 5 3.19 2.77 3.32
C LEU A 5 3.38 4.05 4.14
N ARG A 6 4.61 4.60 4.22
CA ARG A 6 4.83 5.90 4.86
C ARG A 6 4.19 7.05 4.07
N ILE A 7 3.98 6.82 2.78
CA ILE A 7 3.28 7.73 1.89
C ILE A 7 1.96 7.03 1.51
N PRO A 8 0.78 7.56 1.87
CA PRO A 8 -0.51 6.89 1.65
C PRO A 8 -1.00 6.95 0.19
N VAL A 9 -0.09 7.13 -0.76
CA VAL A 9 -0.39 7.35 -2.18
C VAL A 9 -0.23 6.05 -2.93
N PHE A 10 -1.35 5.43 -3.26
CA PHE A 10 -1.40 4.24 -4.10
C PHE A 10 -2.68 4.26 -4.94
N SER A 11 -2.59 3.81 -6.19
CA SER A 11 -3.75 3.69 -7.07
C SER A 11 -4.67 2.56 -6.57
N HIS A 12 -5.95 2.65 -6.92
CA HIS A 12 -6.94 1.63 -6.56
C HIS A 12 -6.47 0.24 -7.02
N GLY A 13 -6.45 -0.72 -6.09
CA GLY A 13 -6.03 -2.10 -6.37
C GLY A 13 -4.51 -2.37 -6.35
N GLN A 14 -3.63 -1.36 -6.30
CA GLN A 14 -2.17 -1.59 -6.26
C GLN A 14 -1.74 -2.38 -5.01
N LEU A 15 -2.30 -2.02 -3.86
CA LEU A 15 -2.05 -2.73 -2.60
C LEU A 15 -2.51 -4.19 -2.71
N TYR A 16 -3.72 -4.42 -3.23
CA TYR A 16 -4.26 -5.76 -3.45
C TYR A 16 -3.37 -6.60 -4.39
N VAL A 17 -2.96 -6.05 -5.52
CA VAL A 17 -2.09 -6.72 -6.49
C VAL A 17 -0.73 -7.06 -5.87
N ALA A 18 -0.17 -6.16 -5.07
CA ALA A 18 1.11 -6.37 -4.41
C ALA A 18 1.07 -7.53 -3.39
N PHE A 19 0.00 -7.62 -2.60
CA PHE A 19 -0.21 -8.74 -1.69
C PHE A 19 -0.49 -10.06 -2.42
N PHE A 20 -1.28 -10.04 -3.50
CA PHE A 20 -1.59 -11.24 -4.26
C PHE A 20 -0.40 -11.80 -5.06
N ARG A 21 0.49 -10.93 -5.53
CA ARG A 21 1.74 -11.33 -6.24
C ARG A 21 2.80 -11.89 -5.31
N ALA A 22 2.68 -11.69 -4.01
CA ALA A 22 3.61 -12.26 -3.06
C ALA A 22 3.32 -13.75 -2.87
N THR A 23 4.12 -14.60 -3.51
CA THR A 23 3.99 -16.07 -3.45
C THR A 23 4.34 -16.66 -2.08
N SER A 24 4.73 -15.83 -1.11
CA SER A 24 4.92 -16.18 0.30
C SER A 24 4.84 -14.90 1.14
N ASP A 25 4.07 -15.01 2.21
CA ASP A 25 3.96 -14.10 3.36
C ASP A 25 5.31 -13.57 3.87
N GLN A 26 6.35 -14.41 3.92
CA GLN A 26 7.68 -14.01 4.41
C GLN A 26 8.48 -13.10 3.44
N ARG A 27 7.99 -12.86 2.23
CA ARG A 27 8.70 -12.05 1.22
C ARG A 27 8.14 -10.65 1.06
N ILE A 28 7.15 -10.24 1.86
CA ILE A 28 6.60 -8.87 1.83
C ILE A 28 7.18 -8.09 3.00
N GLN A 29 7.97 -7.07 2.71
CA GLN A 29 8.43 -6.12 3.71
C GLN A 29 7.59 -4.85 3.59
N VAL A 30 6.86 -4.50 4.64
CA VAL A 30 5.99 -3.33 4.67
C VAL A 30 6.57 -2.29 5.62
N LEU A 31 7.02 -1.16 5.06
CA LEU A 31 7.48 0.00 5.82
C LEU A 31 6.26 0.83 6.22
N ARG A 32 6.12 1.10 7.52
CA ARG A 32 5.02 1.89 8.08
C ARG A 32 5.57 3.14 8.79
N PRO A 33 4.79 4.22 8.89
CA PRO A 33 5.15 5.35 9.74
C PRO A 33 5.22 4.89 11.21
N GLU A 34 6.29 5.24 11.92
CA GLU A 34 6.44 4.91 13.36
C GLU A 34 5.31 5.47 14.23
N SER A 35 4.70 6.57 13.80
CA SER A 35 3.64 7.26 14.56
C SER A 35 2.28 6.55 14.53
N ASN A 36 2.10 5.48 13.75
CA ASN A 36 0.81 4.80 13.65
C ASN A 36 0.86 3.39 14.28
N PRO A 37 0.35 3.22 15.52
CA PRO A 37 0.34 1.92 16.19
C PRO A 37 -0.68 0.95 15.57
N SER A 38 -1.66 1.46 14.82
CA SER A 38 -2.62 0.62 14.10
C SER A 38 -2.01 0.06 12.80
N SER A 39 -2.41 -1.15 12.42
CA SER A 39 -2.03 -1.77 11.15
C SER A 39 -2.86 -1.22 9.97
N GLU A 40 -3.28 0.05 10.07
CA GLU A 40 -4.17 0.71 9.12
C GLU A 40 -3.39 1.71 8.26
N THR A 41 -3.78 1.81 6.99
CA THR A 41 -3.24 2.78 6.04
C THR A 41 -4.40 3.42 5.28
N THR A 42 -4.35 4.73 5.09
CA THR A 42 -5.36 5.44 4.29
C THR A 42 -5.07 5.24 2.81
N ASN A 43 -6.04 4.74 2.06
CA ASN A 43 -5.97 4.74 0.61
C ASN A 43 -6.33 6.13 0.10
N VAL A 44 -5.33 6.96 -0.20
CA VAL A 44 -5.54 8.26 -0.82
C VAL A 44 -5.57 8.06 -2.33
N ALA A 45 -6.79 7.98 -2.88
CA ALA A 45 -7.01 7.97 -4.32
C ALA A 45 -7.13 9.42 -4.82
N TYR A 46 -6.23 9.80 -5.72
CA TYR A 46 -6.25 11.09 -6.38
C TYR A 46 -7.30 11.08 -7.50
N PRO A 47 -8.33 11.94 -7.44
CA PRO A 47 -9.41 11.96 -8.43
C PRO A 47 -8.93 12.33 -9.85
N GLU A 48 -7.81 13.03 -9.98
CA GLU A 48 -7.14 13.28 -11.27
C GLU A 48 -6.67 12.01 -12.00
N VAL A 49 -6.54 10.88 -11.29
CA VAL A 49 -6.20 9.57 -11.89
C VAL A 49 -7.48 8.83 -12.35
N LEU A 50 -8.65 9.28 -11.90
CA LEU A 50 -9.96 8.69 -12.23
C LEU A 50 -10.68 9.45 -13.36
N LEU A 51 -10.15 10.61 -13.77
CA LEU A 51 -10.65 11.43 -14.85
C LEU A 51 -9.85 11.13 -16.12
N ASP A 52 -10.18 10.01 -16.77
CA ASP A 52 -9.88 9.75 -18.20
C ASP A 52 -11.07 10.19 -19.07
#